data_AF-A0A7M2Z1Z4-F1
#
_entry.id   AF-A0A7M2Z1Z4-F1
#
_cell.length_a   1.000
_cell.length_b   1.000
_cell.length_c   1.000
_cell.angle_alpha   90.00
_cell.angle_beta   90.00
_cell.angle_gamma   90.00
#
_symmetry.space_group_name_H-M   'P 1'
#
loop_
_entity.id
_entity.type
_entity.pdbx_description
1 polymer ?
#
loop_
_entity_poly.entity_id
_entity_poly.type
_entity_poly.pdbx_seq_one_letter_code
_entity_poly.pdbx_strand_id
1 'polypeptide(L)'
;MSTLEFMSVAAAADAGGFHPLAKSSLERRAREAGATFEERDGWLVPVSLPGEQEHLAHVGVADLSHLAKLEVRPAGEPVEGEGVVWYRISPKRALVLCAPALASSLRERLADRLVLDVTGALAIIAVAGPEADTVLRRITHLHTFPSGGEVAHVNAHVLRRGSGYWLVFAHELGHYLWEVVVDRAGALGGGPVGVDALGQDGQA
;
A
#
# COMPACT_ATOMS: atom_id res chain seq x y z
N MET A 1 -9.78 25.10 1.32
CA MET A 1 -9.90 23.75 0.75
C MET A 1 -8.97 23.65 -0.45
N SER A 2 -8.10 22.64 -0.47
CA SER A 2 -7.25 22.36 -1.64
C SER A 2 -8.10 21.72 -2.73
N THR A 3 -7.82 21.96 -4.01
CA THR A 3 -8.53 21.30 -5.12
C THR A 3 -8.41 19.77 -5.11
N LEU A 4 -7.47 19.22 -4.33
CA LEU A 4 -7.21 17.78 -4.21
C LEU A 4 -7.79 17.17 -2.93
N GLU A 5 -8.60 17.90 -2.17
CA GLU A 5 -9.18 17.41 -0.91
C GLU A 5 -10.12 16.20 -1.10
N PHE A 6 -10.70 16.04 -2.29
CA PHE A 6 -11.51 14.87 -2.66
C PHE A 6 -10.72 13.55 -2.66
N MET A 7 -9.39 13.59 -2.68
CA MET A 7 -8.52 12.40 -2.65
C MET A 7 -8.28 11.89 -1.23
N SER A 8 -8.56 12.73 -0.23
CA SER A 8 -8.44 12.41 1.19
C SER A 8 -9.60 11.52 1.62
N VAL A 9 -9.30 10.35 2.19
CA VAL A 9 -10.35 9.48 2.74
C VAL A 9 -10.95 10.05 4.02
N ALA A 10 -10.20 10.86 4.77
CA ALA A 10 -10.70 11.57 5.95
C ALA A 10 -11.81 12.60 5.63
N ALA A 11 -12.02 12.94 4.35
CA ALA A 11 -13.13 13.81 3.93
C ALA A 11 -14.47 13.05 3.88
N ALA A 12 -14.48 11.72 3.88
CA ALA A 12 -15.69 10.93 3.96
C ALA A 12 -16.20 10.92 5.41
N ALA A 13 -17.32 11.61 5.65
CA ALA A 13 -17.94 11.72 6.98
C ALA A 13 -19.33 11.09 7.00
N ASP A 14 -19.72 10.60 8.17
CA ASP A 14 -21.06 10.09 8.42
C ASP A 14 -22.11 11.17 8.15
N ALA A 15 -23.16 10.79 7.42
CA ALA A 15 -24.26 11.69 7.07
C ALA A 15 -25.60 10.98 7.18
N GLY A 16 -26.35 11.27 8.25
CA GLY A 16 -27.78 10.89 8.35
C GLY A 16 -28.07 9.40 8.19
N GLY A 17 -27.23 8.53 8.76
CA GLY A 17 -27.35 7.06 8.66
C GLY A 17 -26.54 6.43 7.53
N PHE A 18 -25.85 7.23 6.72
CA PHE A 18 -24.84 6.75 5.78
C PHE A 18 -23.46 6.77 6.44
N HIS A 19 -22.83 5.60 6.54
CA HIS A 19 -21.47 5.41 7.02
C HIS A 19 -20.58 5.01 5.83
N PRO A 20 -19.92 5.97 5.16
CA PRO A 20 -19.09 5.68 4.00
C PRO A 20 -17.82 4.92 4.42
N LEU A 21 -17.63 3.75 3.82
CA LEU A 21 -16.43 2.93 4.04
C LEU A 21 -15.55 2.92 2.79
N ALA A 22 -14.29 3.31 2.94
CA ALA A 22 -13.32 3.29 1.85
C ALA A 22 -12.96 1.86 1.46
N LYS A 23 -12.74 1.64 0.16
CA LYS A 23 -12.38 0.35 -0.41
C LYS A 23 -11.20 0.53 -1.36
N SER A 24 -10.30 -0.44 -1.36
CA SER A 24 -9.27 -0.50 -2.37
C SER A 24 -9.84 -1.02 -3.69
N SER A 25 -9.12 -0.78 -4.79
CA SER A 25 -9.38 -1.37 -6.11
C SER A 25 -9.18 -2.89 -6.11
N LEU A 26 -8.55 -3.42 -5.07
CA LEU A 26 -8.23 -4.83 -4.88
C LEU A 26 -9.33 -5.55 -4.08
N GLU A 27 -10.24 -4.81 -3.44
CA GLU A 27 -11.30 -5.34 -2.57
C GLU A 27 -12.08 -6.46 -3.23
N ARG A 28 -12.51 -6.27 -4.48
CA ARG A 28 -13.26 -7.29 -5.21
C ARG A 28 -12.44 -8.58 -5.40
N ARG A 29 -11.14 -8.47 -5.69
CA ARG A 29 -10.26 -9.63 -5.87
C ARG A 29 -9.99 -10.34 -4.55
N ALA A 30 -9.80 -9.59 -3.46
CA ALA A 30 -9.71 -10.17 -2.12
C ALA A 30 -11.00 -10.92 -1.75
N ARG A 31 -12.17 -10.36 -2.07
CA ARG A 31 -13.47 -11.02 -1.85
C ARG A 31 -13.62 -12.31 -2.66
N GLU A 32 -13.27 -12.28 -3.94
CA GLU A 32 -13.28 -13.46 -4.81
C GLU A 32 -12.30 -14.55 -4.32
N ALA A 33 -11.20 -14.16 -3.68
CA ALA A 33 -10.25 -15.06 -3.02
C ALA A 33 -10.71 -15.55 -1.62
N GLY A 34 -11.90 -15.15 -1.17
CA GLY A 34 -12.48 -15.61 0.10
C GLY A 34 -12.01 -14.82 1.33
N ALA A 35 -11.58 -13.57 1.16
CA ALA A 35 -11.13 -12.74 2.27
C ALA A 35 -12.22 -12.48 3.31
N THR A 36 -11.81 -12.50 4.57
CA THR A 36 -12.55 -11.90 5.68
C THR A 36 -12.12 -10.44 5.80
N PHE A 37 -13.09 -9.56 6.01
CA PHE A 37 -12.86 -8.11 6.07
C PHE A 37 -13.23 -7.55 7.44
N GLU A 38 -12.46 -6.55 7.87
CA GLU A 38 -12.79 -5.69 9.01
C GLU A 38 -12.82 -4.23 8.58
N GLU A 39 -13.59 -3.44 9.30
CA GLU A 39 -13.50 -1.99 9.25
C GLU A 39 -12.34 -1.52 10.14
N ARG A 40 -11.38 -0.82 9.55
CA ARG A 40 -10.23 -0.22 10.27
C ARG A 40 -10.00 1.19 9.78
N ASP A 41 -10.10 2.16 10.68
CA ASP A 41 -9.88 3.59 10.40
C ASP A 41 -10.62 4.10 9.14
N GLY A 42 -11.88 3.68 8.95
CA GLY A 42 -12.69 4.07 7.80
C GLY A 42 -12.41 3.30 6.50
N TRP A 43 -11.66 2.20 6.57
CA TRP A 43 -11.38 1.30 5.44
C TRP A 43 -11.95 -0.10 5.64
N LEU A 44 -12.45 -0.69 4.56
CA LEU A 44 -12.72 -2.12 4.49
C LEU A 44 -11.41 -2.87 4.16
N VAL A 45 -10.81 -3.50 5.15
CA VAL A 45 -9.48 -4.11 5.06
C VAL A 45 -9.59 -5.65 5.02
N PRO A 46 -8.94 -6.34 4.07
CA PRO A 46 -8.88 -7.80 4.05
C PRO A 46 -7.89 -8.29 5.12
N VAL A 47 -8.40 -8.83 6.22
CA VAL A 47 -7.60 -9.17 7.41
C VAL A 47 -7.06 -10.59 7.40
N SER A 48 -7.78 -11.51 6.76
CA SER A 48 -7.36 -12.91 6.61
C SER A 48 -7.85 -13.50 5.29
N LEU A 49 -7.09 -14.45 4.76
CA LEU A 49 -7.44 -15.21 3.56
C LEU A 49 -7.19 -16.72 3.75
N PRO A 50 -7.92 -17.59 3.04
CA PRO A 50 -7.65 -19.03 3.07
C PRO A 50 -6.21 -19.36 2.61
N GLY A 51 -5.57 -20.32 3.30
CA GLY A 51 -4.25 -20.83 2.91
C GLY A 51 -3.06 -19.91 3.24
N GLU A 52 -3.27 -18.82 3.98
CA GLU A 52 -2.25 -17.79 4.20
C GLU A 52 -0.94 -18.30 4.82
N GLN A 53 -0.99 -19.29 5.70
CA GLN A 53 0.22 -19.91 6.28
C GLN A 53 1.06 -20.65 5.22
N GLU A 54 0.41 -21.38 4.32
CA GLU A 54 1.07 -22.08 3.21
C GLU A 54 1.63 -21.08 2.20
N HIS A 55 0.86 -20.05 1.85
CA HIS A 55 1.32 -18.99 0.97
C HIS A 55 2.56 -18.29 1.55
N LEU A 56 2.58 -17.94 2.84
CA LEU A 56 3.71 -17.25 3.49
C LEU A 56 4.96 -18.13 3.65
N ALA A 57 4.82 -19.45 3.63
CA ALA A 57 5.98 -20.34 3.57
C ALA A 57 6.80 -20.13 2.27
N HIS A 58 6.17 -19.55 1.23
CA HIS A 58 6.78 -19.23 -0.05
C HIS A 58 6.80 -17.72 -0.32
N VAL A 59 5.63 -17.14 -0.65
CA VAL A 59 5.44 -15.71 -0.86
C VAL A 59 3.96 -15.34 -0.70
N GLY A 60 3.67 -14.47 0.26
CA GLY A 60 2.36 -13.86 0.47
C GLY A 60 2.18 -12.55 -0.30
N VAL A 61 0.97 -12.31 -0.79
CA VAL A 61 0.56 -11.07 -1.48
C VAL A 61 -0.60 -10.44 -0.74
N ALA A 62 -0.43 -9.23 -0.21
CA ALA A 62 -1.46 -8.55 0.59
C ALA A 62 -1.77 -7.15 0.07
N ASP A 63 -2.99 -6.69 0.36
CA ASP A 63 -3.44 -5.33 0.07
C ASP A 63 -3.21 -4.41 1.28
N LEU A 64 -2.28 -3.47 1.13
CA LEU A 64 -1.98 -2.43 2.13
C LEU A 64 -2.54 -1.06 1.74
N SER A 65 -3.54 -1.01 0.84
CA SER A 65 -4.10 0.24 0.35
C SER A 65 -4.82 1.06 1.42
N HIS A 66 -5.09 0.50 2.60
CA HIS A 66 -5.62 1.25 3.73
C HIS A 66 -4.58 2.19 4.38
N LEU A 67 -3.28 1.96 4.21
CA LEU A 67 -2.24 2.86 4.73
C LEU A 67 -2.37 4.25 4.11
N ALA A 68 -2.19 5.29 4.93
CA ALA A 68 -2.20 6.66 4.46
C ALA A 68 -0.97 6.93 3.60
N LYS A 69 -1.18 7.60 2.46
CA LYS A 69 -0.11 8.03 1.54
C LYS A 69 -0.14 9.55 1.41
N LEU A 70 0.91 10.20 1.90
CA LEU A 70 1.06 11.64 1.86
C LEU A 70 2.17 12.02 0.88
N GLU A 71 1.85 12.83 -0.11
CA GLU A 71 2.85 13.43 -0.97
C GLU A 71 3.30 14.77 -0.36
N VAL A 72 4.61 14.91 -0.11
CA VAL A 72 5.21 16.06 0.58
C VAL A 72 6.09 16.84 -0.39
N ARG A 73 5.89 18.16 -0.45
CA ARG A 73 6.63 19.09 -1.33
C ARG A 73 7.03 20.38 -0.58
N PRO A 74 8.31 20.80 -0.61
CA PRO A 74 9.47 20.04 -1.07
C PRO A 74 9.69 18.78 -0.21
N ALA A 75 10.56 17.86 -0.65
CA ALA A 75 10.86 16.68 0.16
C ALA A 75 11.45 17.10 1.50
N GLY A 76 12.47 17.96 1.51
CA GLY A 76 13.15 18.38 2.74
C GLY A 76 13.78 17.22 3.52
N GLU A 77 14.09 17.46 4.79
CA GLU A 77 14.56 16.43 5.71
C GLU A 77 13.41 15.50 6.12
N PRO A 78 13.69 14.18 6.25
CA PRO A 78 12.68 13.21 6.66
C PRO A 78 12.23 13.45 8.09
N VAL A 79 10.95 13.20 8.32
CA VAL A 79 10.37 13.20 9.66
C VAL A 79 10.44 11.77 10.19
N GLU A 80 11.30 11.53 11.18
CA GLU A 80 11.43 10.22 11.81
C GLU A 80 10.25 9.93 12.76
N GLY A 81 9.95 8.63 12.90
CA GLY A 81 8.92 8.10 13.79
C GLY A 81 8.68 6.62 13.53
N GLU A 82 8.30 5.89 14.56
CA GLU A 82 7.72 4.55 14.42
C GLU A 82 6.42 4.64 13.60
N GLY A 83 6.17 3.69 12.70
CA GLY A 83 4.97 3.75 11.87
C GLY A 83 5.10 4.63 10.60
N VAL A 84 6.30 5.11 10.26
CA VAL A 84 6.51 6.10 9.18
C VAL A 84 7.55 5.61 8.16
N VAL A 85 7.10 5.41 6.92
CA VAL A 85 7.99 5.17 5.77
C VAL A 85 8.19 6.47 5.02
N TRP A 86 9.42 6.97 5.01
CA TRP A 86 9.80 8.14 4.21
C TRP A 86 10.51 7.74 2.91
N TYR A 87 9.84 7.89 1.77
CA TYR A 87 10.45 7.64 0.45
C TYR A 87 10.69 8.94 -0.30
N ARG A 88 11.96 9.35 -0.40
CA ARG A 88 12.36 10.53 -1.18
C ARG A 88 12.46 10.18 -2.66
N ILE A 89 11.48 10.63 -3.46
CA ILE A 89 11.47 10.47 -4.93
C ILE A 89 12.50 11.42 -5.57
N SER A 90 12.58 12.66 -5.08
CA SER A 90 13.52 13.68 -5.55
C SER A 90 13.74 14.73 -4.46
N PRO A 91 14.64 15.71 -4.64
CA PRO A 91 14.73 16.84 -3.70
C PRO A 91 13.42 17.62 -3.53
N LYS A 92 12.53 17.57 -4.53
CA LYS A 92 11.27 18.34 -4.55
C LYS A 92 10.06 17.54 -4.07
N ARG A 93 10.18 16.22 -3.88
CA ARG A 93 9.04 15.35 -3.61
C ARG A 93 9.42 14.14 -2.78
N ALA A 94 8.67 13.89 -1.72
CA ALA A 94 8.67 12.63 -0.99
C ALA A 94 7.26 12.04 -0.99
N LEU A 95 7.19 10.70 -0.92
CA LEU A 95 6.00 9.96 -0.58
C LEU A 95 6.18 9.40 0.83
N VAL A 96 5.24 9.69 1.71
CA VAL A 96 5.26 9.27 3.11
C VAL A 96 4.10 8.31 3.33
N LEU A 97 4.40 7.12 3.85
CA LEU A 97 3.41 6.09 4.17
C LEU A 97 3.33 5.91 5.68
N CYS A 98 2.12 5.80 6.22
CA CYS A 98 1.90 5.59 7.65
C CYS A 98 0.55 4.94 7.92
N ALA A 99 0.32 4.51 9.16
CA ALA A 99 -1.01 4.13 9.61
C ALA A 99 -1.97 5.34 9.52
N PRO A 100 -3.26 5.14 9.16
CA PRO A 100 -4.23 6.24 9.05
C PRO A 100 -4.30 7.13 10.30
N ALA A 101 -4.25 6.55 11.50
CA ALA A 101 -4.26 7.28 12.76
C ALA A 101 -3.09 8.27 12.94
N LEU A 102 -1.97 8.10 12.23
CA LEU A 102 -0.80 8.97 12.28
C LEU A 102 -0.85 10.10 11.23
N ALA A 103 -1.75 10.04 10.25
CA ALA A 103 -1.73 10.96 9.12
C ALA A 103 -1.93 12.43 9.53
N SER A 104 -2.88 12.70 10.43
CA SER A 104 -3.17 14.06 10.88
C SER A 104 -1.99 14.69 11.64
N SER A 105 -1.39 13.95 12.57
CA SER A 105 -0.24 14.45 13.35
C SER A 105 1.01 14.66 12.49
N LEU A 106 1.24 13.81 11.48
CA LEU A 106 2.31 14.01 10.51
C LEU A 106 2.08 15.26 9.65
N ARG A 107 0.83 15.52 9.22
CA ARG A 107 0.49 16.73 8.48
C ARG A 107 0.72 17.99 9.29
N GLU A 108 0.40 17.98 10.58
CA GLU A 108 0.69 19.09 11.49
C GLU A 108 2.19 19.32 11.66
N ARG A 109 2.99 18.26 11.82
CA ARG A 109 4.46 18.34 11.90
C ARG A 109 5.11 18.85 10.60
N LEU A 110 4.41 18.72 9.47
CA LEU A 110 4.84 19.13 8.14
C LEU A 110 4.11 20.41 7.66
N ALA A 111 3.53 21.19 8.56
CA ALA A 111 2.70 22.35 8.20
C ALA A 111 3.44 23.46 7.43
N ASP A 112 4.78 23.45 7.46
CA ASP A 112 5.64 24.34 6.67
C ASP A 112 5.82 23.87 5.20
N ARG A 113 5.30 22.69 4.85
CA ARG A 113 5.39 22.08 3.52
C ARG A 113 4.00 21.91 2.92
N LEU A 114 3.93 21.81 1.59
CA LEU A 114 2.73 21.36 0.93
C LEU A 114 2.61 19.84 1.12
N VAL A 115 1.56 19.42 1.83
CA VAL A 115 1.23 18.01 2.04
C VAL A 115 -0.11 17.70 1.38
N LEU A 116 -0.09 16.75 0.44
CA LEU A 116 -1.28 16.25 -0.24
C LEU A 116 -1.57 14.84 0.24
N ASP A 117 -2.79 14.59 0.69
CA ASP A 117 -3.26 13.23 0.92
C ASP A 117 -3.65 12.62 -0.42
N VAL A 118 -2.87 11.62 -0.84
CA VAL A 118 -3.07 10.88 -2.09
C VAL A 118 -3.52 9.45 -1.83
N THR A 119 -4.06 9.18 -0.64
CA THR A 119 -4.45 7.84 -0.20
C THR A 119 -5.49 7.23 -1.13
N GLY A 120 -6.48 8.01 -1.58
CA GLY A 120 -7.49 7.55 -2.54
C GLY A 120 -6.99 7.37 -3.98
N ALA A 121 -5.81 7.90 -4.33
CA ALA A 121 -5.23 7.77 -5.68
C ALA A 121 -4.14 6.72 -5.81
N LEU A 122 -3.57 6.25 -4.70
CA LEU A 122 -2.53 5.24 -4.72
C LEU A 122 -2.99 3.99 -3.97
N ALA A 123 -2.63 2.83 -4.51
CA ALA A 123 -2.78 1.53 -3.87
C ALA A 123 -1.40 0.98 -3.48
N ILE A 124 -1.40 0.00 -2.57
CA ILE A 124 -0.18 -0.69 -2.13
C ILE A 124 -0.41 -2.19 -2.15
N ILE A 125 0.46 -2.92 -2.85
CA ILE A 125 0.57 -4.38 -2.72
C ILE A 125 1.85 -4.68 -1.95
N ALA A 126 1.74 -5.46 -0.88
CA ALA A 126 2.88 -6.10 -0.23
C ALA A 126 3.14 -7.46 -0.87
N VAL A 127 4.41 -7.74 -1.14
CA VAL A 127 4.92 -9.05 -1.57
C VAL A 127 5.96 -9.46 -0.53
N ALA A 128 5.66 -10.46 0.28
CA ALA A 128 6.45 -10.82 1.45
C ALA A 128 6.74 -12.33 1.51
N GLY A 129 7.85 -12.74 2.11
CA GLY A 129 8.26 -14.13 2.24
C GLY A 129 9.50 -14.50 1.43
N PRO A 130 10.02 -15.73 1.61
CA PRO A 130 11.30 -16.18 1.05
C PRO A 130 11.46 -16.00 -0.47
N GLU A 131 10.37 -16.11 -1.23
CA GLU A 131 10.36 -16.01 -2.69
C GLU A 131 9.99 -14.61 -3.23
N ALA A 132 9.89 -13.60 -2.36
CA ALA A 132 9.54 -12.23 -2.77
C ALA A 132 10.52 -11.63 -3.80
N ASP A 133 11.82 -11.89 -3.63
CA ASP A 133 12.85 -11.48 -4.60
C ASP A 133 12.64 -12.16 -5.97
N THR A 134 12.24 -13.44 -5.99
CA THR A 134 11.95 -14.19 -7.23
C THR A 134 10.73 -13.61 -7.94
N VAL A 135 9.66 -13.29 -7.21
CA VAL A 135 8.47 -12.63 -7.78
C VAL A 135 8.85 -11.28 -8.36
N LEU A 136 9.59 -10.46 -7.62
CA LEU A 136 9.96 -9.11 -8.08
C LEU A 136 10.76 -9.14 -9.38
N ARG A 137 11.75 -10.04 -9.48
CA ARG A 137 12.57 -10.22 -10.71
C ARG A 137 11.75 -10.62 -11.95
N ARG A 138 10.57 -11.22 -11.76
CA ARG A 138 9.68 -11.63 -12.86
C ARG A 138 8.75 -10.50 -13.32
N ILE A 139 8.59 -9.45 -12.52
CA ILE A 139 7.65 -8.36 -12.81
C ILE A 139 8.36 -7.02 -13.06
N THR A 140 9.66 -6.88 -12.78
CA THR A 140 10.39 -5.64 -13.07
C THR A 140 11.85 -5.88 -13.40
N HIS A 141 12.43 -4.94 -14.15
CA HIS A 141 13.87 -4.85 -14.42
C HIS A 141 14.58 -3.88 -13.47
N LEU A 142 13.92 -3.40 -12.41
CA LEU A 142 14.57 -2.59 -11.39
C LEU A 142 15.57 -3.44 -10.58
N HIS A 143 16.71 -2.84 -10.24
CA HIS A 143 17.81 -3.51 -9.54
C HIS A 143 18.27 -2.80 -8.27
N THR A 144 17.78 -1.57 -8.04
CA THR A 144 18.10 -0.77 -6.85
C THR A 144 16.79 -0.31 -6.22
N PHE A 145 16.73 -0.32 -4.88
CA PHE A 145 15.53 0.00 -4.11
C PHE A 145 15.88 0.89 -2.92
N PRO A 146 15.03 1.86 -2.54
CA PRO A 146 13.76 2.17 -3.17
C PRO A 146 13.93 2.83 -4.55
N SER A 147 13.04 2.53 -5.50
CA SER A 147 13.08 3.13 -6.85
C SER A 147 11.70 3.26 -7.47
N GLY A 148 11.53 4.26 -8.33
CA GLY A 148 10.41 4.33 -9.27
C GLY A 148 10.77 3.69 -10.60
N GLY A 149 9.79 3.07 -11.25
CA GLY A 149 9.96 2.53 -12.59
C GLY A 149 8.83 1.58 -12.98
N GLU A 150 9.07 0.80 -14.03
CA GLU A 150 8.09 -0.13 -14.58
C GLU A 150 8.03 -1.42 -13.75
N VAL A 151 6.82 -1.80 -13.34
CA VAL A 151 6.45 -3.08 -12.73
C VAL A 151 5.27 -3.63 -13.51
N ALA A 152 5.46 -4.74 -14.22
CA ALA A 152 4.47 -5.34 -15.11
C ALA A 152 3.83 -4.31 -16.06
N HIS A 153 4.65 -3.50 -16.75
CA HIS A 153 4.19 -2.43 -17.65
C HIS A 153 3.39 -1.29 -16.98
N VAL A 154 3.37 -1.23 -15.64
CA VAL A 154 2.77 -0.15 -14.86
C VAL A 154 3.87 0.65 -14.18
N ASN A 155 3.78 1.98 -14.21
CA ASN A 155 4.66 2.84 -13.41
C ASN A 155 4.31 2.70 -11.92
N ALA A 156 5.29 2.27 -11.13
CA ALA A 156 5.15 2.05 -9.70
C ALA A 156 6.40 2.51 -8.94
N HIS A 157 6.28 2.62 -7.62
CA HIS A 157 7.39 2.75 -6.69
C HIS A 157 7.57 1.44 -5.93
N VAL A 158 8.79 0.94 -5.91
CA VAL A 158 9.14 -0.31 -5.23
C VAL A 158 9.99 0.03 -4.01
N LEU A 159 9.48 -0.29 -2.83
CA LEU A 159 10.14 -0.08 -1.55
C LEU A 159 10.49 -1.44 -0.94
N ARG A 160 11.76 -1.67 -0.59
CA ARG A 160 12.14 -2.88 0.13
C ARG A 160 11.70 -2.78 1.58
N ARG A 161 10.96 -3.76 2.09
CA ARG A 161 10.34 -3.76 3.42
C ARG A 161 10.37 -5.16 4.02
N GLY A 162 10.90 -5.24 5.24
CA GLY A 162 11.06 -6.50 5.98
C GLY A 162 11.60 -7.63 5.10
N SER A 163 10.83 -8.69 4.92
CA SER A 163 11.20 -9.85 4.10
C SER A 163 11.01 -9.69 2.58
N GLY A 164 10.41 -8.59 2.11
CA GLY A 164 10.08 -8.40 0.71
C GLY A 164 9.91 -6.94 0.29
N TYR A 165 8.79 -6.62 -0.35
CA TYR A 165 8.59 -5.36 -1.07
C TYR A 165 7.18 -4.81 -0.96
N TRP A 166 7.07 -3.49 -0.96
CA TRP A 166 5.84 -2.78 -1.20
C TRP A 166 5.86 -2.15 -2.58
N LEU A 167 4.81 -2.41 -3.36
CA LEU A 167 4.57 -1.82 -4.67
C LEU A 167 3.52 -0.72 -4.49
N VAL A 168 3.90 0.54 -4.66
CA VAL A 168 2.99 1.69 -4.62
C VAL A 168 2.71 2.18 -6.02
N PHE A 169 1.45 2.22 -6.42
CA PHE A 169 1.04 2.47 -7.80
C PHE A 169 -0.32 3.15 -7.88
N ALA A 170 -0.72 3.60 -9.06
CA ALA A 170 -1.99 4.29 -9.28
C ALA A 170 -3.18 3.35 -9.05
N HIS A 171 -4.12 3.79 -8.22
CA HIS A 171 -5.19 2.97 -7.67
C HIS A 171 -6.04 2.27 -8.75
N GLU A 172 -6.29 2.92 -9.87
CA GLU A 172 -7.04 2.38 -11.00
C GLU A 172 -6.42 1.15 -11.67
N LEU A 173 -5.12 0.90 -11.45
CA LEU A 173 -4.38 -0.23 -12.02
C LEU A 173 -4.30 -1.44 -11.08
N GLY A 174 -4.88 -1.34 -9.87
CA GLY A 174 -4.69 -2.37 -8.85
C GLY A 174 -5.28 -3.73 -9.18
N HIS A 175 -6.37 -3.75 -9.95
CA HIS A 175 -6.95 -5.01 -10.42
C HIS A 175 -5.98 -5.81 -11.30
N TYR A 176 -5.36 -5.15 -12.28
CA TYR A 176 -4.37 -5.75 -13.17
C TYR A 176 -3.10 -6.15 -12.41
N LEU A 177 -2.53 -5.23 -11.61
CA LEU A 177 -1.29 -5.54 -10.88
C LEU A 177 -1.47 -6.66 -9.87
N TRP A 178 -2.62 -6.73 -9.20
CA TRP A 178 -2.95 -7.84 -8.31
C TRP A 178 -2.91 -9.17 -9.04
N GLU A 179 -3.57 -9.28 -10.20
CA GLU A 179 -3.58 -10.52 -10.99
C GLU A 179 -2.17 -10.95 -11.38
N VAL A 180 -1.35 -10.03 -11.88
CA VAL A 180 0.02 -10.36 -12.29
C VAL A 180 0.85 -10.81 -11.09
N VAL A 181 0.78 -10.10 -9.96
CA VAL A 181 1.58 -10.44 -8.78
C VAL A 181 1.14 -11.77 -8.17
N VAL A 182 -0.17 -11.99 -8.05
CA VAL A 182 -0.73 -13.25 -7.51
C VAL A 182 -0.44 -14.43 -8.43
N ASP A 183 -0.54 -14.29 -9.76
CA ASP A 183 -0.17 -15.33 -10.71
C ASP A 183 1.32 -15.72 -10.57
N ARG A 184 2.20 -14.72 -10.44
CA ARG A 184 3.64 -14.95 -10.25
C ARG A 184 3.98 -15.59 -8.91
N ALA A 185 3.26 -15.23 -7.85
CA ALA A 185 3.35 -15.86 -6.54
C ALA A 185 2.86 -17.32 -6.57
N GLY A 186 1.72 -17.57 -7.21
CA GLY A 186 1.11 -18.91 -7.36
C GLY A 186 2.03 -19.91 -8.04
N ALA A 187 2.80 -19.47 -9.05
CA ALA A 187 3.82 -20.29 -9.70
C ALA A 187 4.97 -20.77 -8.77
N LEU A 188 5.04 -20.24 -7.54
CA LEU A 188 6.03 -20.57 -6.52
C LEU A 188 5.40 -21.22 -5.27
N GLY A 189 4.10 -21.53 -5.30
CA GLY A 189 3.35 -22.02 -4.13
C GLY A 189 2.89 -20.90 -3.18
N GLY A 190 3.10 -19.63 -3.55
CA GLY A 190 2.61 -18.47 -2.83
C GLY A 190 1.18 -18.08 -3.22
N GLY A 191 0.68 -16.98 -2.66
CA GLY A 191 -0.67 -16.52 -2.96
C GLY A 191 -1.17 -15.36 -2.09
N PRO A 192 -2.46 -15.02 -2.20
CA PRO A 192 -3.08 -13.95 -1.42
C PRO A 192 -3.05 -14.22 0.09
N VAL A 193 -2.80 -13.18 0.88
CA VAL A 193 -2.79 -13.25 2.35
C VAL A 193 -3.47 -12.02 2.96
N GLY A 194 -4.06 -12.18 4.14
CA GLY A 194 -4.61 -11.05 4.87
C GLY A 194 -3.52 -10.17 5.49
N VAL A 195 -3.86 -8.92 5.80
CA VAL A 195 -2.87 -7.99 6.36
C VAL A 195 -2.31 -8.43 7.72
N ASP A 196 -3.11 -9.16 8.52
CA ASP A 196 -2.67 -9.60 9.86
C ASP A 196 -1.64 -10.73 9.77
N ALA A 197 -1.67 -11.52 8.70
CA ALA A 197 -0.72 -12.60 8.47
C ALA A 197 0.70 -12.07 8.14
N LEU A 198 0.83 -10.81 7.68
CA LEU A 198 2.13 -10.21 7.35
C LEU A 198 3.00 -9.85 8.57
N GLY A 199 2.40 -9.69 9.75
CA GLY A 199 3.12 -9.23 10.93
C GLY A 199 3.90 -7.92 10.67
N GLN A 200 5.23 -7.95 10.84
CA GLN A 200 6.09 -6.78 10.65
C GLN A 200 6.16 -6.31 9.19
N ASP A 201 5.96 -7.20 8.21
CA ASP A 201 6.03 -6.85 6.79
C ASP A 201 4.85 -5.98 6.33
N GLY A 202 3.77 -5.94 7.12
CA GLY A 202 2.59 -5.10 6.89
C GLY A 202 2.64 -3.74 7.58
N GLN A 203 3.66 -3.47 8.41
CA GLN A 203 3.75 -2.25 9.21
C GLN A 203 4.61 -1.18 8.53
N ALA A 204 4.13 0.08 8.58
CA ALA A 204 4.86 1.26 8.11
C ALA A 204 6.05 1.58 9.02
#